data_AF-A0AAP6ASL1-F1
#
_entry.id   AF-A0AAP6ASL1-F1
#
_cell.length_a   1.000
_cell.length_b   1.000
_cell.length_c   1.000
_cell.angle_alpha   90.00
_cell.angle_beta   90.00
_cell.angle_gamma   90.00
#
_symmetry.space_group_name_H-M   'P 1'
#
loop_
_entity.id
_entity.type
_entity.pdbx_description
1 polymer ?
#
loop_
_entity_poly.entity_id
_entity_poly.type
_entity_poly.pdbx_seq_one_letter_code
_entity_poly.pdbx_strand_id
1 'polypeptide(L)'
;MTYDDELRQFGWTAVSSYGYTHKSGWSIGVYRVRDRWITLLWDAHSIYDEYSDPLAAAKHHASLTSDDEENMPARDAAQLTELAGVATAQP
;
A
#
# COMPACT_ATOMS: atom_id res chain seq x y z
N MET A 1 9.40 16.15 -14.16
CA MET A 1 8.70 15.00 -14.75
C MET A 1 7.47 14.80 -13.90
N THR A 2 6.29 15.10 -14.44
CA THR A 2 5.06 15.12 -13.65
C THR A 2 4.35 13.79 -13.85
N TYR A 3 4.52 12.87 -12.89
CA TYR A 3 3.94 11.52 -12.92
C TYR A 3 2.46 11.49 -12.51
N ASP A 4 1.85 12.66 -12.28
CA ASP A 4 0.57 12.79 -11.59
C ASP A 4 -0.57 12.05 -12.30
N ASP A 5 -0.59 12.05 -13.63
CA ASP A 5 -1.63 11.37 -14.40
C ASP A 5 -1.51 9.84 -14.34
N GLU A 6 -0.28 9.33 -14.40
CA GLU A 6 -0.01 7.89 -14.30
C GLU A 6 -0.26 7.39 -12.87
N LEU A 7 0.21 8.13 -11.86
CA LEU A 7 0.02 7.79 -10.45
C LEU A 7 -1.46 7.76 -10.07
N ARG A 8 -2.28 8.67 -10.63
CA ARG A 8 -3.73 8.66 -10.45
C ARG A 8 -4.40 7.38 -10.97
N GLN A 9 -3.89 6.79 -12.05
CA GLN A 9 -4.41 5.50 -12.56
C GLN A 9 -4.17 4.35 -11.57
N PHE A 10 -3.11 4.45 -10.76
CA PHE A 10 -2.82 3.54 -9.64
C PHE A 10 -3.48 3.97 -8.32
N GLY A 11 -4.38 4.96 -8.33
CA GLY A 11 -5.12 5.40 -7.14
C GLY A 11 -4.33 6.34 -6.20
N TRP A 12 -3.17 6.83 -6.63
CA TRP A 12 -2.35 7.74 -5.84
C TRP A 12 -2.80 9.19 -5.98
N THR A 13 -2.80 9.92 -4.87
CA THR A 13 -3.12 11.34 -4.81
C THR A 13 -1.88 12.14 -4.42
N ALA A 14 -1.50 13.11 -5.24
CA ALA A 14 -0.43 14.04 -4.90
C ALA A 14 -0.86 14.94 -3.73
N VAL A 15 -0.04 14.99 -2.69
CA VAL A 15 -0.22 15.88 -1.52
C VAL A 15 0.84 16.98 -1.47
N SER A 16 1.92 16.85 -2.26
CA SER A 16 2.93 17.88 -2.52
C SER A 16 3.69 17.56 -3.80
N SER A 17 4.62 18.42 -4.22
CA SER A 17 5.51 18.16 -5.38
C SER A 17 6.42 16.93 -5.24
N TYR A 18 6.51 16.36 -4.04
CA TYR A 18 7.41 15.24 -3.73
C TYR A 18 6.71 14.12 -2.94
N GLY A 19 5.40 14.18 -2.78
CA GLY A 19 4.67 13.29 -1.87
C GLY A 19 3.33 12.89 -2.42
N TYR A 20 3.03 11.60 -2.29
CA TYR A 20 1.80 10.98 -2.74
C TYR A 20 1.23 10.06 -1.67
N THR A 21 -0.09 9.98 -1.57
CA THR A 21 -0.81 9.10 -0.63
C THR A 21 -1.81 8.23 -1.37
N HIS A 22 -2.01 7.01 -0.89
CA HIS A 22 -2.99 6.05 -1.41
C HIS A 22 -4.06 5.74 -0.35
N LYS A 23 -5.29 5.41 -0.79
CA LYS A 23 -6.43 5.12 0.10
C LYS A 23 -6.20 3.96 1.09
N SER A 24 -5.26 3.07 0.78
CA SER A 24 -4.85 1.95 1.65
C SER A 24 -3.96 2.38 2.83
N GLY A 25 -3.65 3.67 2.97
CA GLY A 25 -2.74 4.19 3.99
C GLY A 25 -1.28 4.26 3.56
N TRP A 26 -0.96 3.83 2.34
CA TRP A 26 0.39 3.83 1.80
C TRP A 26 0.81 5.22 1.31
N SER A 27 2.12 5.46 1.34
CA SER A 27 2.71 6.75 0.97
C SER A 27 3.95 6.55 0.11
N ILE A 28 4.12 7.45 -0.87
CA ILE A 28 5.33 7.58 -1.69
C ILE A 28 5.93 8.95 -1.44
N GLY A 29 7.25 8.99 -1.27
CA GLY A 29 7.99 10.22 -1.00
C GLY A 29 9.27 10.26 -1.79
N VAL A 30 9.55 11.41 -2.40
CA VAL A 30 10.76 11.68 -3.15
C VAL A 30 11.67 12.56 -2.31
N TYR A 31 12.84 12.04 -1.95
CA TYR A 31 13.77 12.69 -1.04
C TYR A 31 15.12 12.90 -1.72
N ARG A 32 15.79 13.97 -1.33
CA ARG A 32 17.20 14.17 -1.67
C ARG A 32 18.06 13.81 -0.47
N VAL A 33 18.80 12.71 -0.59
CA VAL A 33 19.75 12.26 0.45
C VAL A 33 21.15 12.49 -0.08
N ARG A 34 21.88 13.42 0.56
CA ARG A 34 23.15 13.95 0.04
C ARG A 34 22.95 14.52 -1.37
N ASP A 35 23.62 13.95 -2.37
CA ASP A 35 23.54 14.37 -3.78
C ASP A 35 22.72 13.44 -4.67
N ARG A 36 21.95 12.52 -4.07
CA ARG A 36 21.11 11.57 -4.80
C ARG A 36 19.63 11.77 -4.48
N TRP A 37 18.80 11.72 -5.51
CA TRP A 37 17.35 11.59 -5.37
C TRP A 37 16.98 10.12 -5.19
N ILE A 38 16.15 9.87 -4.20
CA ILE A 38 15.61 8.55 -3.87
C ILE A 38 14.09 8.65 -3.76
N THR A 39 13.39 7.58 -4.12
CA THR A 39 11.95 7.46 -3.89
C THR A 39 11.73 6.36 -2.87
N LEU A 40 10.94 6.61 -1.84
CA LEU A 40 10.60 5.61 -0.82
C LEU A 40 9.11 5.27 -0.89
N LEU A 41 8.79 4.02 -0.59
CA LEU A 41 7.43 3.51 -0.40
C LEU A 41 7.27 3.01 1.04
N TRP A 42 6.17 3.36 1.71
CA TRP A 42 5.88 2.90 3.08
C TRP A 42 4.38 2.77 3.37
N ASP A 43 4.02 1.89 4.30
CA ASP A 43 2.63 1.59 4.73
C ASP A 43 2.25 2.27 6.07
N ALA A 44 2.98 3.30 6.46
CA ALA A 44 2.99 3.96 7.79
C ALA A 44 3.73 3.18 8.90
N HIS A 45 3.85 1.85 8.83
CA HIS A 45 4.62 1.08 9.81
C HIS A 45 6.08 0.88 9.38
N SER A 46 6.32 0.57 8.11
CA SER A 46 7.65 0.23 7.61
C SER A 46 7.95 0.88 6.27
N ILE A 47 9.22 1.23 6.06
CA ILE A 47 9.73 1.53 4.73
C ILE A 47 9.94 0.19 4.02
N TYR A 48 9.36 0.04 2.84
CA TYR A 48 9.48 -1.17 2.04
C TYR A 48 10.80 -1.20 1.28
N ASP A 49 11.01 -0.23 0.39
CA ASP A 49 12.25 -0.15 -0.41
C ASP A 49 12.47 1.26 -0.99
N GLU A 50 13.63 1.42 -1.62
CA GLU A 50 14.02 2.53 -2.47
C GLU A 50 13.72 2.22 -3.95
N TYR A 51 13.10 3.17 -4.64
CA TYR A 51 12.74 3.10 -6.04
C TYR A 51 13.37 4.22 -6.84
N SER A 52 13.54 3.97 -8.14
CA SER A 52 14.08 4.94 -9.10
C SER A 52 13.19 6.18 -9.23
N ASP A 53 11.88 6.01 -9.15
CA ASP A 53 10.88 7.07 -9.34
C ASP A 53 9.52 6.67 -8.72
N PRO A 54 8.59 7.64 -8.54
CA PRO A 54 7.27 7.37 -7.97
C PRO A 54 6.44 6.32 -8.70
N LEU A 55 6.54 6.25 -10.03
CA LEU A 55 5.75 5.31 -10.82
C LEU A 55 6.22 3.88 -10.60
N ALA A 56 7.52 3.66 -10.46
CA ALA A 56 8.08 2.36 -10.09
C ALA A 56 7.58 1.89 -8.72
N ALA A 57 7.53 2.79 -7.73
CA ALA A 57 6.98 2.49 -6.41
C ALA A 57 5.47 2.15 -6.47
N ALA A 58 4.69 2.91 -7.24
CA ALA A 58 3.25 2.67 -7.40
C ALA A 58 2.95 1.33 -8.09
N LYS A 59 3.72 0.95 -9.11
CA LYS A 59 3.61 -0.36 -9.77
C LYS A 59 3.91 -1.50 -8.81
N HIS A 60 4.93 -1.34 -7.97
CA HIS A 60 5.28 -2.34 -6.97
C HIS A 60 4.17 -2.49 -5.92
N HIS A 61 3.64 -1.38 -5.41
CA HIS A 61 2.48 -1.39 -4.51
C HIS A 61 1.29 -2.13 -5.14
N ALA A 62 0.96 -1.85 -6.41
CA ALA A 62 -0.11 -2.55 -7.11
C ALA A 62 0.13 -4.07 -7.14
N SER A 63 1.34 -4.52 -7.47
CA SER A 63 1.70 -5.94 -7.45
C SER A 63 1.52 -6.59 -6.07
N LEU A 64 1.91 -5.90 -4.99
CA LEU A 64 1.72 -6.40 -3.62
C LEU A 64 0.24 -6.55 -3.25
N THR A 65 -0.62 -5.62 -3.69
CA THR A 65 -2.05 -5.64 -3.36
C THR A 65 -2.90 -6.50 -4.29
N SER A 66 -2.43 -6.76 -5.52
CA SER A 66 -3.13 -7.65 -6.46
C SER A 66 -3.07 -9.12 -6.03
N ASP A 67 -2.03 -9.55 -5.31
CA ASP A 67 -1.94 -10.89 -4.71
C ASP A 67 -2.81 -11.04 -3.44
N ASP A 68 -3.14 -9.93 -2.75
CA ASP A 68 -3.90 -9.96 -1.49
C ASP A 68 -5.44 -10.02 -1.72
N GLU A 69 -5.93 -9.49 -2.85
CA GLU A 69 -7.35 -9.56 -3.25
C GLU A 69 -7.82 -11.01 -3.52
N GLU A 70 -6.91 -11.96 -3.76
CA GLU A 70 -7.27 -13.38 -3.91
C GLU A 70 -7.41 -14.12 -2.55
N ASN A 71 -6.93 -13.55 -1.45
CA ASN A 71 -6.92 -14.19 -0.12
C ASN A 71 -7.89 -13.53 0.91
N MET A 72 -8.47 -12.38 0.58
CA MET A 72 -9.36 -11.66 1.49
C MET A 72 -10.73 -12.34 1.78
N PRO A 73 -11.43 -13.04 0.85
CA PRO A 73 -12.71 -13.67 1.20
C PRO A 73 -12.55 -14.91 2.10
N ALA A 74 -11.35 -15.50 2.18
CA ALA A 74 -11.10 -16.71 2.97
C ALA A 74 -10.82 -16.40 4.45
N ARG A 75 -10.13 -15.29 4.75
CA ARG A 75 -9.79 -14.90 6.14
C ARG A 75 -10.99 -14.40 6.94
N ASP A 76 -11.90 -13.66 6.32
CA ASP A 76 -13.13 -13.21 6.98
C ASP A 76 -14.11 -14.37 7.28
N ALA A 77 -14.24 -15.34 6.38
CA ALA A 77 -15.09 -16.52 6.59
C ALA A 77 -14.55 -17.45 7.69
N ALA A 78 -13.22 -17.58 7.80
CA ALA A 78 -12.58 -18.37 8.85
C ALA A 78 -12.76 -17.71 10.23
N GLN A 79 -12.54 -16.40 10.36
CA GLN A 79 -12.72 -15.70 11.64
C GLN A 79 -14.19 -15.69 12.10
N LEU A 80 -15.15 -15.57 11.18
CA LEU A 80 -16.58 -15.65 11.51
C LEU A 80 -17.00 -17.07 11.96
N THR A 81 -16.36 -18.11 11.44
CA THR A 81 -16.61 -19.51 11.85
C THR A 81 -16.05 -19.80 13.24
N GLU A 82 -14.87 -19.28 13.59
CA GLU A 82 -14.27 -19.43 14.93
C GLU A 82 -15.08 -18.69 16.00
N LEU A 83 -15.57 -17.48 15.70
CA LEU A 83 -16.41 -16.70 16.62
C LEU A 83 -17.80 -17.33 16.83
N ALA A 84 -18.36 -18.01 15.82
CA ALA A 84 -19.63 -18.72 15.94
C ALA A 84 -19.51 -20.05 16.72
N GLY A 85 -18.35 -20.72 16.65
CA GLY A 85 -18.11 -21.98 17.36
C GLY A 85 -17.94 -21.84 18.89
N VAL A 86 -17.58 -20.66 19.38
CA VAL A 86 -17.37 -20.43 20.83
C VAL A 86 -18.66 -20.12 21.60
N ALA A 87 -19.76 -19.81 20.90
CA ALA A 87 -21.02 -19.37 21.51
C ALA A 87 -21.95 -20.52 21.95
N THR A 88 -21.64 -21.77 21.64
CA THR A 88 -22.45 -22.93 22.03
C THR A 88 -21.69 -23.90 22.92
N ALA A 89 -21.33 -23.44 24.12
CA ALA A 89 -20.90 -24.33 25.20
C ALA A 89 -21.44 -23.83 26.56
N GLN A 90 -22.74 -24.08 26.76
CA GLN A 90 -23.43 -24.43 28.02
C GLN A 90 -23.46 -23.42 29.20
N PRO A 91 -24.47 -23.53 30.10
CA PRO A 91 -24.66 -24.66 31.02
C PRO A 91 -25.68 -25.72 30.58
#